data_AF-A0AAD9PFA5-F1
#
_entry.id   AF-A0AAD9PFA5-F1
#
_cell.length_a   1.000
_cell.length_b   1.000
_cell.length_c   1.000
_cell.angle_alpha   90.00
_cell.angle_beta   90.00
_cell.angle_gamma   90.00
#
_symmetry.space_group_name_H-M   'P 1'
#
loop_
_entity.id
_entity.type
_entity.pdbx_description
1 polymer ?
#
loop_
_entity_poly.entity_id
_entity_poly.type
_entity_poly.pdbx_seq_one_letter_code
_entity_poly.pdbx_strand_id
1 'polypeptide(L)'
;MHKKCLYCSGWLKKGPIGVITTTMNEAFETGKSVVDDLISGDLTVKAEQQGCHAMLQLLHEKGVDVVSFEEWQKIDRAEVERGKAQGKVREKIVNVEDMLGVAKS
;
A
#
# COMPACT_ATOMS: atom_id res chain seq x y z
N MET A 1 6.95 18.41 -17.34
CA MET A 1 6.41 19.20 -16.21
C MET A 1 6.71 18.42 -14.93
N HIS A 2 7.71 18.82 -14.14
CA HIS A 2 8.03 18.16 -12.88
C HIS A 2 7.01 18.63 -11.83
N LYS A 3 6.24 17.71 -11.23
CA LYS A 3 5.35 18.04 -10.11
C LYS A 3 6.17 18.04 -8.83
N LYS A 4 6.26 19.20 -8.17
CA LYS A 4 6.88 19.30 -6.84
C LYS A 4 6.18 18.38 -5.85
N CYS A 5 6.93 17.78 -4.93
CA CYS A 5 6.43 16.91 -3.86
C CYS A 5 5.72 15.63 -4.35
N LEU A 6 5.97 15.18 -5.58
CA LEU A 6 5.46 13.94 -6.14
C LEU A 6 6.64 13.04 -6.58
N TYR A 7 6.70 11.85 -6.01
CA TYR A 7 7.79 10.89 -6.22
C TYR A 7 7.25 9.57 -6.75
N CYS A 8 8.12 8.75 -7.35
CA CYS A 8 7.79 7.39 -7.80
C CYS A 8 8.96 6.44 -7.50
N SER A 9 8.66 5.18 -7.22
CA SER A 9 9.64 4.12 -6.96
C SER A 9 9.24 2.80 -7.64
N GLY A 10 10.19 1.86 -7.72
CA GLY A 10 10.00 0.55 -8.35
C GLY A 10 9.69 0.62 -9.84
N TRP A 11 8.90 -0.34 -10.34
CA TRP A 11 8.62 -0.47 -11.77
C TRP A 11 7.94 0.74 -12.41
N LEU A 12 7.19 1.53 -11.63
CA LEU A 12 6.62 2.78 -12.16
C LEU A 12 7.71 3.81 -12.52
N LYS A 13 8.86 3.78 -11.84
CA LYS A 13 10.01 4.67 -12.08
C LYS A 13 10.94 4.14 -13.18
N LYS A 14 11.23 2.83 -13.18
CA LYS A 14 12.31 2.23 -13.98
C LYS A 14 11.84 1.23 -15.04
N GLY A 15 10.55 0.96 -15.11
CA GLY A 15 9.97 -0.08 -15.96
C GLY A 15 10.03 -1.46 -15.30
N PRO A 16 9.42 -2.48 -15.93
CA PRO A 16 9.27 -3.82 -15.35
C PRO A 16 10.54 -4.66 -15.47
N ILE A 17 11.64 -4.15 -14.92
CA ILE A 17 12.96 -4.77 -14.94
C ILE A 17 13.52 -4.88 -13.52
N GLY A 18 14.43 -5.82 -13.31
CA GLY A 18 15.06 -6.05 -12.02
C GLY A 18 14.27 -6.99 -11.09
N VAL A 19 14.98 -7.50 -10.09
CA VAL A 19 14.42 -8.40 -9.06
C VAL A 19 14.00 -7.59 -7.82
N ILE A 20 13.47 -8.27 -6.81
CA ILE A 20 13.01 -7.65 -5.55
C ILE A 20 14.11 -6.78 -4.92
N THR A 21 15.36 -7.26 -4.90
CA THR A 21 16.48 -6.50 -4.32
C THR A 21 16.81 -5.24 -5.12
N THR A 22 16.68 -5.28 -6.45
CA THR A 22 16.81 -4.09 -7.31
C THR A 22 15.74 -3.05 -6.95
N THR A 23 14.48 -3.47 -6.89
CA THR A 23 13.35 -2.59 -6.53
C THR A 23 13.52 -1.99 -5.13
N MET A 24 14.00 -2.79 -4.17
CA MET A 24 14.26 -2.34 -2.80
C MET A 24 15.33 -1.23 -2.75
N ASN A 25 16.47 -1.42 -3.42
CA ASN A 25 17.54 -0.42 -3.43
C ASN A 25 17.09 0.89 -4.11
N GLU A 26 16.35 0.80 -5.21
CA GLU A 26 15.79 1.99 -5.90
C GLU A 26 14.73 2.72 -5.05
N ALA A 27 13.97 1.99 -4.23
CA ALA A 27 13.05 2.58 -3.27
C ALA A 27 13.81 3.35 -2.18
N PHE A 28 14.96 2.85 -1.71
CA PHE A 28 15.82 3.59 -0.77
C PHE A 28 16.37 4.89 -1.37
N GLU A 29 16.81 4.89 -2.63
CA GLU A 29 17.23 6.11 -3.32
C GLU A 29 16.10 7.15 -3.37
N THR A 30 14.88 6.69 -3.70
CA THR A 30 13.71 7.57 -3.76
C THR A 30 13.36 8.11 -2.38
N GLY A 31 13.38 7.27 -1.34
CA GLY A 31 13.17 7.68 0.05
C GLY A 31 14.22 8.69 0.51
N LYS A 32 15.48 8.52 0.10
CA LYS A 32 16.54 9.49 0.34
C LYS A 32 16.22 10.84 -0.31
N SER A 33 15.78 10.87 -1.56
CA SER A 33 15.37 12.13 -2.21
C SER A 33 14.23 12.83 -1.45
N VAL A 34 13.21 12.09 -0.98
CA VAL A 34 12.12 12.67 -0.18
C VAL A 34 12.65 13.31 1.11
N VAL A 35 13.58 12.64 1.79
CA VAL A 35 14.18 13.15 3.03
C VAL A 35 15.09 14.34 2.76
N ASP A 36 15.89 14.30 1.70
CA ASP A 36 16.77 15.41 1.30
C ASP A 36 15.94 16.66 0.94
N ASP A 37 14.83 16.49 0.22
CA ASP A 37 13.88 17.57 -0.12
C ASP A 37 13.16 18.11 1.13
N LEU A 38 12.88 17.26 2.13
CA LEU A 38 12.32 17.67 3.42
C LEU A 38 13.31 18.52 4.22
N ILE A 39 14.58 18.11 4.29
CA ILE A 39 15.62 18.79 5.06
C ILE A 39 16.02 20.12 4.40
N SER A 40 16.10 20.16 3.08
CA SER A 40 16.45 21.38 2.32
C SER A 40 15.33 22.42 2.29
N GLY A 41 14.11 22.05 2.68
CA GLY A 41 12.94 22.92 2.67
C GLY A 41 12.18 22.95 1.34
N ASP A 42 12.60 22.15 0.35
CA ASP A 42 11.92 22.00 -0.94
C ASP A 42 10.58 21.24 -0.81
N LEU A 43 10.45 20.41 0.23
CA LEU A 43 9.20 19.78 0.67
C LEU A 43 8.75 20.41 2.00
N THR A 44 7.71 21.25 1.97
CA THR A 44 7.14 21.86 3.18
C THR A 44 5.98 21.00 3.71
N VAL A 45 6.15 20.48 4.93
CA VAL A 45 5.04 19.85 5.69
C VAL A 45 4.34 20.94 6.50
N LYS A 46 3.04 21.10 6.27
CA LYS A 46 2.22 22.10 6.98
C LYS A 46 1.52 21.44 8.16
N ALA A 47 1.39 22.14 9.28
CA ALA A 47 0.71 21.62 10.48
C ALA A 47 -0.75 21.23 10.20
N GLU A 48 -1.38 21.84 9.19
CA GLU A 48 -2.76 21.56 8.79
C GLU A 48 -2.90 20.32 7.89
N GLN A 49 -1.80 19.62 7.55
CA GLN A 49 -1.87 18.36 6.79
C GLN A 49 -2.39 17.23 7.68
N GLN A 50 -3.70 16.99 7.61
CA GLN A 50 -4.40 15.96 8.38
C GLN A 50 -4.10 14.52 7.93
N GLY A 51 -3.37 14.34 6.82
CA GLY A 51 -2.89 13.04 6.36
C GLY A 51 -3.99 11.99 6.23
N CYS A 52 -3.83 10.88 6.96
CA CYS A 52 -4.77 9.75 6.90
C CYS A 52 -6.19 10.10 7.35
N HIS A 53 -6.36 11.02 8.30
CA HIS A 53 -7.68 11.33 8.86
C HIS A 53 -8.60 11.96 7.81
N ALA A 54 -8.14 13.02 7.14
CA ALA A 54 -8.89 13.66 6.07
C ALA A 54 -9.13 12.72 4.88
N MET A 55 -8.16 11.84 4.57
CA MET A 55 -8.32 10.86 3.48
C MET A 55 -9.38 9.81 3.81
N LEU A 56 -9.38 9.25 5.02
CA LEU A 56 -10.39 8.27 5.44
C LEU A 56 -11.79 8.89 5.51
N GLN A 57 -11.90 10.13 6.01
CA GLN A 57 -13.16 10.86 5.99
C GLN A 57 -13.69 11.05 4.56
N LEU A 58 -12.84 11.50 3.63
CA LEU A 58 -13.21 11.68 2.23
C LEU A 58 -13.65 10.37 1.56
N LEU A 59 -12.97 9.26 1.85
CA LEU A 59 -13.32 7.96 1.31
C LEU A 59 -14.68 7.49 1.87
N HIS A 60 -14.92 7.69 3.17
CA HIS A 60 -16.19 7.40 3.82
C HIS A 60 -17.34 8.24 3.23
N GLU A 61 -17.15 9.54 3.04
CA GLU A 61 -18.15 10.43 2.39
C GLU A 61 -18.47 9.99 0.95
N LYS A 62 -17.52 9.37 0.26
CA LYS A 62 -17.70 8.79 -1.08
C LYS A 62 -18.28 7.38 -1.08
N GLY A 63 -18.57 6.80 0.09
CA GLY A 63 -19.03 5.42 0.21
C GLY A 63 -17.99 4.38 -0.22
N VAL A 64 -16.70 4.70 -0.14
CA VAL A 64 -15.62 3.77 -0.45
C VAL A 64 -15.33 2.91 0.77
N ASP A 65 -15.49 1.60 0.60
CA ASP A 65 -15.16 0.62 1.63
C ASP A 65 -13.67 0.27 1.59
N VAL A 66 -12.91 0.74 2.58
CA VAL A 66 -11.46 0.53 2.69
C VAL A 66 -11.18 -0.76 3.45
N VAL A 67 -10.26 -1.57 2.95
CA VAL A 67 -9.75 -2.75 3.68
C VAL A 67 -8.54 -2.34 4.53
N SER A 68 -8.68 -2.42 5.85
CA SER A 68 -7.56 -2.17 6.78
C SER A 68 -6.55 -3.32 6.77
N PHE A 69 -5.40 -3.11 7.42
CA PHE A 69 -4.43 -4.19 7.58
C PHE A 69 -4.97 -5.33 8.46
N GLU A 70 -5.71 -5.02 9.53
CA GLU A 70 -6.33 -6.04 10.39
C GLU A 70 -7.39 -6.85 9.63
N GLU A 71 -8.16 -6.20 8.75
CA GLU A 71 -9.14 -6.86 7.89
C GLU A 71 -8.46 -7.76 6.85
N TRP A 72 -7.36 -7.30 6.23
CA TRP A 72 -6.52 -8.13 5.36
C TRP A 72 -5.97 -9.36 6.10
N GLN A 73 -5.57 -9.23 7.37
CA GLN A 73 -5.12 -10.38 8.15
C GLN A 73 -6.21 -11.44 8.37
N LYS A 74 -7.51 -11.08 8.32
CA LYS A 74 -8.59 -12.06 8.33
C LYS A 74 -8.59 -12.89 7.06
N ILE A 75 -8.39 -12.25 5.90
CA ILE A 75 -8.24 -12.94 4.60
C ILE A 75 -7.04 -13.88 4.68
N ASP A 76 -5.88 -13.40 5.12
CA ASP A 76 -4.66 -14.20 5.22
C ASP A 76 -4.87 -15.47 6.07
N ARG A 77 -5.48 -15.33 7.26
CA ARG A 77 -5.82 -16.48 8.11
C ARG A 77 -6.77 -17.46 7.43
N ALA A 78 -7.83 -16.95 6.79
CA ALA A 78 -8.80 -17.81 6.11
C ALA A 78 -8.15 -18.59 4.96
N GLU A 79 -7.28 -17.96 4.17
CA GLU A 79 -6.55 -18.62 3.08
C GLU A 79 -5.59 -19.70 3.61
N VAL A 80 -4.87 -19.42 4.70
CA VAL A 80 -3.97 -20.39 5.34
C VAL A 80 -4.74 -21.59 5.86
N GLU A 81 -5.87 -21.40 6.55
CA GLU A 81 -6.70 -22.51 7.07
C GLU A 81 -7.29 -23.37 5.94
N ARG A 82 -7.80 -22.76 4.87
CA ARG A 82 -8.27 -23.50 3.68
C ARG A 82 -7.15 -24.31 3.02
N GLY A 83 -5.92 -23.77 3.02
CA GLY A 83 -4.75 -24.46 2.49
C GLY A 83 -4.35 -25.68 3.32
N LYS A 84 -4.36 -25.57 4.65
CA LYS A 84 -4.01 -26.67 5.57
C LYS A 84 -4.86 -27.91 5.33
N ALA A 85 -6.17 -27.75 5.10
CA ALA A 85 -7.08 -28.86 4.80
C ALA A 85 -6.72 -29.64 3.51
N GLN A 86 -5.91 -29.03 2.64
CA GLN A 86 -5.48 -29.59 1.35
C GLN A 86 -3.97 -29.88 1.31
N GLY A 87 -3.25 -29.73 2.42
CA GLY A 87 -1.79 -29.88 2.46
C GLY A 87 -1.02 -28.76 1.73
N LYS A 88 -1.63 -27.58 1.55
CA LYS A 88 -1.03 -26.39 0.92
C LYS A 88 -0.68 -25.33 1.97
N VAL A 89 0.27 -24.43 1.64
CA VAL A 89 0.60 -23.27 2.50
C VAL A 89 -0.60 -22.33 2.64
N ARG A 90 -1.37 -22.15 1.55
CA ARG A 90 -2.64 -21.41 1.52
C ARG A 90 -3.48 -21.81 0.32
N GLU A 91 -4.78 -21.60 0.40
CA GLU A 91 -5.72 -21.61 -0.73
C GLU A 91 -6.28 -20.21 -0.90
N LYS A 92 -5.98 -19.55 -2.03
CA LYS A 92 -6.34 -18.15 -2.22
C LYS A 92 -7.83 -17.96 -2.45
N ILE A 93 -8.39 -16.90 -1.88
CA ILE A 93 -9.74 -16.45 -2.24
C ILE A 93 -9.60 -15.63 -3.52
N VAL A 94 -10.22 -16.10 -4.62
CA VAL A 94 -10.05 -15.48 -5.95
C VAL A 94 -11.23 -14.59 -6.36
N ASN A 95 -12.37 -14.72 -5.68
CA ASN A 95 -13.52 -13.84 -5.87
C ASN A 95 -13.43 -12.65 -4.92
N VAL A 96 -13.63 -11.44 -5.45
CA VAL A 96 -13.49 -10.19 -4.68
C VAL A 96 -14.60 -10.05 -3.63
N GLU A 97 -15.84 -10.44 -3.93
CA GLU A 97 -16.95 -10.37 -2.97
C GLU A 97 -16.70 -11.29 -1.77
N ASP A 98 -16.18 -12.49 -2.01
CA ASP A 98 -15.77 -13.41 -0.94
C ASP A 98 -14.62 -12.85 -0.11
N MET A 99 -13.63 -12.21 -0.75
CA MET A 99 -12.52 -11.55 -0.04
C MET A 99 -13.04 -10.44 0.87
N LEU A 100 -13.94 -9.60 0.37
CA LEU A 100 -14.57 -8.53 1.13
C LEU A 100 -15.44 -9.09 2.27
N GLY A 101 -16.20 -10.16 2.01
CA GLY A 101 -16.96 -10.85 3.05
C GLY A 101 -16.10 -11.34 4.22
N VAL A 102 -14.91 -11.88 3.94
CA VAL A 102 -13.95 -12.30 4.98
C VAL A 102 -13.25 -11.11 5.64
N ALA A 103 -12.93 -10.06 4.90
CA ALA A 103 -12.34 -8.84 5.46
C ALA A 103 -13.28 -8.18 6.49
N LYS A 104 -14.59 -8.19 6.21
CA LYS A 104 -15.62 -7.49 6.99
C LYS A 104 -16.34 -8.37 8.03
N SER A 105 -15.99 -9.65 8.14
CA SER A 105 -16.53 -10.57 9.15
C SER A 105 -16.05 -10.29 10.56
#